data_AF-A0A959FXF9-F1
#
_entry.id   AF-A0A959FXF9-F1
#
_cell.length_a   1.000
_cell.length_b   1.000
_cell.length_c   1.000
_cell.angle_alpha   90.00
_cell.angle_beta   90.00
_cell.angle_gamma   90.00
#
_symmetry.space_group_name_H-M   'P 1'
#
loop_
_entity.id
_entity.type
_entity.pdbx_description
1 polymer ?
#
loop_
_entity_poly.entity_id
_entity_poly.type
_entity_poly.pdbx_seq_one_letter_code
_entity_poly.pdbx_strand_id
1 'polypeptide(L)' 'MAESKDFNEKIGDFTKSQYRSFMDYVEFRDEDPVWMLGYKLLLRFLGIVLMILLSPVLIVGLFIAFIAVF' A
#
# COMPACT_ATOMS: atom_id res chain seq x y z
N MET A 1 3.15 -4.28 28.81
CA MET A 1 3.33 -2.99 28.09
C MET A 1 4.57 -2.95 27.19
N ALA A 2 5.63 -3.73 27.43
CA ALA A 2 6.80 -3.79 26.52
C ALA A 2 6.51 -4.57 25.22
N GLU A 3 5.72 -5.65 25.29
CA GLU A 3 5.42 -6.54 24.15
C GLU A 3 4.63 -5.86 23.01
N SER A 4 3.71 -4.93 23.33
CA SER A 4 2.93 -4.22 22.31
C SER A 4 3.71 -3.15 21.56
N LYS A 5 4.74 -2.54 22.19
CA LYS A 5 5.66 -1.62 21.49
C LYS A 5 6.49 -2.37 20.46
N ASP A 6 7.02 -3.52 20.86
CA ASP A 6 7.85 -4.37 20.00
C ASP A 6 7.07 -4.91 18.78
N PHE A 7 5.80 -5.26 18.97
CA PHE A 7 4.90 -5.68 17.89
C PHE A 7 4.58 -4.55 16.90
N ASN A 8 4.25 -3.36 17.40
CA ASN A 8 3.96 -2.20 16.55
C ASN A 8 5.19 -1.74 15.76
N GLU A 9 6.37 -1.82 16.36
CA GLU A 9 7.64 -1.48 15.72
C GLU A 9 7.99 -2.49 14.61
N LYS A 10 7.82 -3.80 14.87
CA LYS A 10 7.96 -4.85 13.85
C LYS A 10 6.99 -4.70 12.69
N ILE A 11 5.73 -4.38 12.94
CA ILE A 11 4.76 -4.12 11.86
C ILE A 11 5.16 -2.89 11.07
N GLY A 12 5.53 -1.80 11.75
CA GLY A 12 5.95 -0.56 11.10
C GLY A 12 7.15 -0.78 10.17
N ASP A 13 8.16 -1.52 10.63
CA ASP A 13 9.35 -1.81 9.86
C ASP A 13 9.07 -2.79 8.70
N PHE A 14 8.20 -3.78 8.92
CA PHE A 14 7.74 -4.67 7.86
C PHE A 14 6.99 -3.89 6.76
N THR A 15 6.02 -3.05 7.13
CA THR A 15 5.26 -2.22 6.19
C THR A 15 6.17 -1.27 5.41
N LYS A 16 7.13 -0.62 6.07
CA LYS A 16 8.11 0.25 5.41
C LYS A 16 8.97 -0.52 4.40
N SER A 17 9.44 -1.70 4.78
CA SER A 17 10.25 -2.57 3.91
C SER A 17 9.46 -2.99 2.67
N GLN A 18 8.25 -3.49 2.85
CA GLN A 18 7.38 -3.90 1.75
C GLN A 18 7.04 -2.72 0.81
N TYR A 19 6.74 -1.55 1.38
CA TYR A 19 6.46 -0.36 0.58
C TYR A 19 7.67 0.07 -0.25
N ARG A 20 8.88 0.04 0.32
CA ARG A 20 10.11 0.36 -0.40
C ARG A 20 10.37 -0.63 -1.54
N SER A 21 10.25 -1.93 -1.27
CA SER A 21 10.42 -2.96 -2.31
C SER A 21 9.41 -2.80 -3.45
N PHE A 22 8.17 -2.44 -3.15
CA PHE A 22 7.17 -2.17 -4.17
C PHE A 22 7.52 -0.94 -5.02
N MET A 23 7.95 0.15 -4.37
CA MET A 23 8.35 1.38 -5.06
C MET A 23 9.56 1.17 -5.97
N ASP A 24 10.56 0.41 -5.52
CA ASP A 24 11.74 0.06 -6.32
C ASP A 24 11.37 -0.81 -7.53
N TYR A 25 10.32 -1.63 -7.43
CA TYR A 25 9.84 -2.47 -8.52
C TYR A 25 9.10 -1.67 -9.61
N VAL A 26 8.28 -0.69 -9.21
CA VAL A 26 7.51 0.15 -10.13
C VAL A 26 8.29 1.37 -10.63
N GLU A 27 9.52 1.56 -10.16
CA GLU A 27 10.42 2.62 -10.62
C GLU A 27 10.70 2.49 -12.12
N PHE A 28 10.60 3.60 -12.85
CA PHE A 28 10.92 3.65 -14.26
C PHE A 28 12.44 3.71 -14.44
N ARG A 29 12.97 2.82 -15.27
CA ARG A 29 14.40 2.79 -15.63
C ARG A 29 14.53 3.09 -17.12
N ASP A 30 15.60 3.77 -17.49
CA ASP A 30 15.84 4.20 -18.89
C ASP A 30 16.06 3.00 -19.84
N GLU A 31 16.38 1.83 -19.28
CA GLU A 31 16.59 0.58 -20.00
C GLU A 31 15.27 -0.19 -20.26
N ASP A 32 14.15 0.27 -19.69
CA ASP A 32 12.88 -0.47 -19.75
C ASP A 32 12.23 -0.36 -21.14
N PRO A 33 11.77 -1.47 -21.75
CA PRO A 33 11.01 -1.43 -22.99
C PRO A 33 9.66 -0.74 -22.77
N VAL A 34 9.14 -0.06 -23.81
CA VAL A 34 7.91 0.77 -23.74
C VAL A 34 6.70 0.02 -23.16
N TRP A 35 6.56 -1.28 -23.44
CA TRP A 35 5.49 -2.11 -22.87
C TRP A 35 5.57 -2.24 -21.33
N MET A 36 6.80 -2.29 -20.79
CA MET A 36 7.06 -2.38 -19.35
C MET A 36 6.72 -1.07 -18.63
N LEU A 37 6.86 0.09 -19.30
CA LEU A 37 6.40 1.37 -18.77
C LEU A 37 4.89 1.38 -18.51
N GLY A 38 4.10 0.89 -19.47
CA GLY A 38 2.65 0.78 -19.32
C GLY A 38 2.25 -0.16 -18.16
N TYR A 39 2.91 -1.30 -18.06
CA TYR A 39 2.70 -2.25 -16.97
C TYR A 39 3.05 -1.66 -15.59
N LYS A 40 4.21 -0.98 -15.47
CA LYS A 40 4.63 -0.31 -14.24
C LYS A 40 3.66 0.81 -13.85
N LEU A 41 3.15 1.58 -14.81
CA LEU A 41 2.14 2.61 -14.56
C LEU A 41 0.84 2.02 -13.99
N LEU A 42 0.37 0.91 -14.56
CA LEU A 42 -0.83 0.22 -14.11
C LEU A 42 -0.64 -0.38 -12.71
N LEU A 43 0.51 -1.00 -12.44
CA LEU A 43 0.87 -1.49 -11.11
C LEU A 43 0.94 -0.36 -10.09
N ARG A 44 1.52 0.78 -10.44
CA ARG A 44 1.62 1.94 -9.55
C ARG A 44 0.24 2.47 -9.17
N PHE A 45 -0.67 2.54 -10.15
CA PHE A 45 -2.07 2.90 -9.90
C PHE A 45 -2.75 1.89 -8.98
N LEU A 46 -2.62 0.59 -9.26
CA LEU A 46 -3.19 -0.48 -8.43
C LEU A 46 -2.62 -0.48 -7.01
N GLY A 47 -1.31 -0.22 -6.86
CA GLY A 47 -0.64 -0.10 -5.57
C GLY A 47 -1.17 1.06 -4.73
N ILE A 48 -1.42 2.23 -5.35
CA ILE A 48 -2.04 3.37 -4.66
C ILE A 48 -3.46 3.01 -4.21
N VAL A 49 -4.27 2.39 -5.07
CA VAL A 49 -5.63 1.96 -4.72
C VAL A 49 -5.60 0.95 -3.57
N LEU A 50 -4.70 -0.03 -3.61
CA LEU A 50 -4.53 -1.01 -2.54
C LEU A 50 -4.04 -0.38 -1.23
N MET A 51 -3.11 0.59 -1.28
CA MET A 51 -2.68 1.31 -0.08
C MET A 51 -3.82 2.12 0.54
N ILE A 52 -4.66 2.73 -0.28
CA ILE A 52 -5.86 3.41 0.19
C ILE A 52 -6.82 2.40 0.81
N LEU A 53 -7.01 1.23 0.16
CA LEU A 53 -7.89 0.14 0.61
C LEU A 53 -7.46 -0.47 1.95
N LEU A 54 -6.15 -0.64 2.14
CA LEU A 54 -5.55 -1.13 3.37
C LEU A 54 -5.37 -0.02 4.41
N SER A 55 -5.64 1.24 4.07
CA SER A 55 -5.58 2.32 5.03
C SER A 55 -6.71 2.20 6.04
N PRO A 56 -6.48 2.55 7.32
CA PRO A 56 -7.52 2.57 8.33
C PRO A 56 -8.69 3.48 7.97
N VAL A 57 -8.48 4.47 7.09
CA VAL A 57 -9.52 5.39 6.62
C VAL A 57 -10.61 4.67 5.85
N LEU A 58 -10.27 3.70 4.99
CA LEU A 58 -11.29 2.97 4.24
C LEU A 58 -12.04 1.97 5.10
N ILE A 59 -11.41 1.36 6.10
CA ILE A 59 -12.11 0.53 7.09
C ILE A 59 -13.14 1.37 7.84
N VAL A 60 -12.77 2.57 8.29
CA VAL A 60 -13.68 3.51 8.95
C VAL A 60 -14.77 3.98 8.00
N GLY A 61 -14.42 4.34 6.76
CA GLY A 61 -15.38 4.78 5.75
C GLY A 61 -16.39 3.69 5.38
N LEU A 62 -15.95 2.44 5.27
CA LEU A 62 -16.81 1.28 5.03
C LEU A 62 -17.72 1.02 6.23
N PHE A 63 -17.19 1.11 7.44
CA PHE A 63 -17.97 0.97 8.67
C PHE A 63 -19.08 2.04 8.76
N ILE A 64 -18.75 3.30 8.45
CA ILE A 64 -19.73 4.39 8.37
C ILE A 64 -20.76 4.12 7.27
N ALA A 65 -20.35 3.64 6.09
CA ALA A 65 -21.27 3.32 5.01
C ALA A 65 -22.25 2.19 5.39
N PHE A 66 -21.78 1.15 6.09
CA PHE A 66 -22.64 0.09 6.62
C PHE A 66 -23.62 0.62 7.69
N ILE A 67 -23.17 1.51 8.59
CA ILE A 67 -24.03 2.15 9.59
C ILE A 67 -25.04 3.08 8.93
N ALA A 68 -24.66 3.84 7.89
CA ALA A 68 -25.52 4.81 7.23
C ALA A 68 -26.63 4.18 6.38
N VAL A 69 -26.46 2.91 5.99
CA VAL A 69 -27.46 2.12 5.24
C VAL A 69 -28.43 1.40 6.19
N PHE A 70 -28.12 1.30 7.48
CA PHE A 70 -28.96 0.71 8.52
C PHE A 70 -29.82 1.77 9.22
#